data_AF-A0A0C1K117-F1
#
_entry.id   AF-A0A0C1K117-F1
#
_cell.length_a   1.000
_cell.length_b   1.000
_cell.length_c   1.000
_cell.angle_alpha   90.00
_cell.angle_beta   90.00
_cell.angle_gamma   90.00
#
_symmetry.space_group_name_H-M   'P 1'
#
loop_
_entity.id
_entity.type
_entity.pdbx_description
1 polymer ?
#
loop_
_entity_poly.entity_id
_entity_poly.type
_entity_poly.pdbx_seq_one_letter_code
_entity_poly.pdbx_strand_id
1 'polypeptide(L)'
;MNPSSSFTIENLPNEVLTSILEYCPTPALLRVCTRWRHLLATEVMPSLYKQIGKMHVPQGDVSEQALILDKLYKLEAELPEIEKVNAIFKRIFSLGKSLSPVELEFQWKTAEKRYFTFSNYSLYFVNINRLLIWKKIPEGEEYLNQEEIKYLPLEKKGELFRDWIERHGKDITSLDLTEIGLTSLSPEIGQLPHLQTLNLENNQLTFLPAEIGQLPHLQTLNLENNQLTFLPAEIGQLFQLQWLHLNNNQLTTLPAEIGQLPHLQTLNLEN
;
A
#
# COMPACT_ATOMS: atom_id res chain seq x y z
N MET A 1 26.05 3.02 -25.70
CA MET A 1 24.95 2.41 -24.92
C MET A 1 24.44 3.48 -23.98
N ASN A 2 23.20 3.95 -24.17
CA ASN A 2 22.63 5.09 -23.43
C ASN A 2 22.42 4.73 -21.95
N PRO A 3 23.02 5.44 -20.98
CA PRO A 3 22.82 5.20 -19.55
C PRO A 3 21.66 6.02 -18.97
N SER A 4 20.64 6.34 -19.77
CA SER A 4 19.55 7.24 -19.38
C SER A 4 18.17 6.61 -19.56
N SER A 5 17.98 5.38 -19.08
CA SER A 5 16.65 5.00 -18.59
C SER A 5 16.70 5.22 -17.08
N SER A 6 16.04 6.28 -16.60
CA SER A 6 15.87 6.47 -15.17
C SER A 6 15.05 5.29 -14.65
N PHE A 7 15.68 4.37 -13.93
CA PHE A 7 14.97 3.32 -13.23
C PHE A 7 14.06 3.98 -12.18
N THR A 8 12.74 3.89 -12.41
CA THR A 8 11.71 4.38 -11.49
C THR A 8 11.29 3.24 -10.57
N ILE A 9 10.82 3.59 -9.36
CA ILE A 9 10.30 2.62 -8.38
C ILE A 9 9.17 1.73 -8.95
N GLU A 10 8.48 2.21 -9.98
CA GLU A 10 7.42 1.48 -10.71
C GLU A 10 7.89 0.19 -11.38
N ASN A 11 9.18 0.10 -11.69
CA ASN A 11 9.76 -1.00 -12.47
C ASN A 11 10.45 -2.05 -11.59
N LEU A 12 10.34 -1.93 -10.27
CA LEU A 12 10.88 -2.92 -9.33
C LEU A 12 10.00 -4.17 -9.32
N PRO A 13 10.58 -5.39 -9.26
CA PRO A 13 9.86 -6.63 -8.97
C PRO A 13 8.92 -6.54 -7.76
N ASN A 14 7.80 -7.27 -7.85
CA ASN A 14 6.72 -7.25 -6.86
C ASN A 14 7.22 -7.69 -5.48
N GLU A 15 8.12 -8.66 -5.41
CA GLU A 15 8.69 -9.20 -4.18
C GLU A 15 9.42 -8.12 -3.40
N VAL A 16 10.12 -7.22 -4.09
CA VAL A 16 10.87 -6.16 -3.44
C VAL A 16 9.96 -5.00 -3.05
N LEU A 17 8.98 -4.64 -3.90
CA LEU A 17 7.99 -3.62 -3.56
C LEU A 17 7.16 -3.99 -2.33
N THR A 18 6.73 -5.25 -2.24
CA THR A 18 5.96 -5.75 -1.10
C THR A 18 6.82 -5.86 0.16
N SER A 19 8.04 -6.38 0.06
CA SER A 19 8.98 -6.41 1.19
C SER A 19 9.29 -5.02 1.74
N ILE A 20 9.45 -4.00 0.89
CA ILE A 20 9.67 -2.63 1.37
C ILE A 20 8.52 -2.19 2.27
N LEU A 21 7.26 -2.41 1.86
CA LEU A 21 6.11 -1.88 2.61
C LEU A 21 5.73 -2.67 3.86
N GLU A 22 5.92 -3.99 3.89
CA GLU A 22 5.72 -4.81 5.11
C GLU A 22 6.53 -4.25 6.30
N TYR A 23 7.70 -3.65 6.03
CA TYR A 23 8.58 -3.06 7.04
C TYR A 23 8.54 -1.53 7.10
N CYS A 24 7.87 -0.88 6.14
CA CYS A 24 7.73 0.57 6.04
C CYS A 24 6.35 1.19 6.42
N PRO A 25 5.50 0.66 7.32
CA PRO A 25 4.12 1.13 7.40
C PRO A 25 3.79 1.98 8.64
N THR A 26 4.34 3.19 8.80
CA THR A 26 3.74 4.12 9.80
C THR A 26 3.80 5.59 9.41
N PRO A 27 2.71 6.36 9.63
CA PRO A 27 2.66 7.81 9.47
C PRO A 27 2.93 8.53 10.81
N ALA A 28 4.19 8.86 11.05
CA ALA A 28 4.64 9.99 11.86
C ALA A 28 6.16 10.11 11.70
N LEU A 29 6.61 10.90 10.71
CA LEU A 29 7.99 10.96 10.20
C LEU A 29 9.11 11.02 11.27
N LEU A 30 8.83 11.45 12.50
CA LEU A 30 9.82 11.54 13.58
C LEU A 30 9.90 10.31 14.51
N ARG A 31 8.77 9.73 14.93
CA ARG A 31 8.74 8.52 15.81
C ARG A 31 9.01 7.24 15.02
N VAL A 32 8.62 7.26 13.75
CA VAL A 32 8.84 6.21 12.73
C VAL A 32 10.32 6.05 12.47
N CYS A 33 11.06 7.14 12.26
CA CYS A 33 12.52 7.12 12.07
C CYS A 33 13.31 6.45 13.22
N THR A 34 12.75 6.30 14.42
CA THR A 34 13.44 5.69 15.56
C THR A 34 13.20 4.17 15.62
N ARG A 35 11.95 3.72 15.44
CA ARG A 35 11.61 2.28 15.41
C ARG A 35 12.08 1.61 14.12
N TRP A 36 12.02 2.35 13.01
CA TRP A 36 12.52 1.92 11.71
C TRP A 36 14.03 1.79 11.68
N ARG A 37 14.76 2.74 12.29
CA ARG A 37 16.22 2.61 12.41
C ARG A 37 16.62 1.31 13.10
N HIS A 38 15.85 0.83 14.07
CA HIS A 38 16.14 -0.41 14.78
C HIS A 38 15.80 -1.66 13.95
N LEU A 39 14.60 -1.73 13.36
CA LEU A 39 14.16 -2.87 12.52
C LEU A 39 14.98 -3.00 11.24
N LEU A 40 15.28 -1.87 10.61
CA LEU A 40 16.13 -1.82 9.43
C LEU A 40 17.59 -2.15 9.78
N ALA A 41 18.10 -1.73 10.94
CA ALA A 41 19.49 -2.01 11.28
C ALA A 41 19.81 -3.48 11.59
N THR A 42 18.82 -4.33 11.87
CA THR A 42 19.07 -5.64 12.50
C THR A 42 18.68 -6.86 11.66
N GLU A 43 17.64 -6.80 10.82
CA GLU A 43 17.16 -8.02 10.11
C GLU A 43 16.88 -7.83 8.61
N VAL A 44 16.31 -6.70 8.21
CA VAL A 44 15.72 -6.54 6.86
C VAL A 44 16.65 -5.86 5.85
N MET A 45 17.51 -4.92 6.30
CA MET A 45 18.26 -4.07 5.36
C MET A 45 19.30 -4.76 4.50
N PRO A 46 20.08 -5.74 5.00
CA PRO A 46 21.05 -6.43 4.16
C PRO A 46 20.37 -7.17 3.00
N SER A 47 19.18 -7.74 3.24
CA SER A 47 18.38 -8.41 2.22
C SER A 47 17.81 -7.41 1.22
N LEU A 48 17.25 -6.30 1.71
CA LEU A 48 16.63 -5.28 0.87
C LEU A 48 17.66 -4.55 -0.02
N TYR A 49 18.82 -4.18 0.51
CA TYR A 49 19.90 -3.55 -0.26
C TYR A 49 20.41 -4.48 -1.37
N LYS A 50 20.58 -5.78 -1.05
CA LYS A 50 20.94 -6.83 -2.01
C LYS A 50 19.89 -6.99 -3.10
N GLN A 51 18.60 -6.95 -2.75
CA GLN A 51 17.51 -6.98 -3.73
C GLN A 51 17.50 -5.73 -4.63
N ILE A 52 17.68 -4.53 -4.07
CA ILE A 52 17.79 -3.28 -4.84
C ILE A 52 18.97 -3.35 -5.84
N GLY A 53 20.11 -3.89 -5.41
CA GLY A 53 21.27 -4.15 -6.26
C GLY A 53 20.96 -5.10 -7.42
N LYS A 54 20.32 -6.23 -7.13
CA LYS A 54 19.87 -7.20 -8.14
C LYS A 54 18.83 -6.63 -9.11
N MET A 55 18.04 -5.66 -8.72
CA MET A 55 17.05 -5.06 -9.62
C MET A 55 17.64 -4.03 -10.57
N HIS A 56 18.48 -3.12 -10.05
CA HIS A 56 19.11 -2.09 -10.87
C HIS A 56 20.21 -2.66 -11.76
N VAL A 57 20.82 -3.77 -11.32
CA VAL A 57 21.93 -4.43 -12.02
C VAL A 57 21.74 -5.96 -11.93
N PRO A 58 20.88 -6.56 -12.76
CA PRO A 58 20.45 -7.96 -12.62
C PRO A 58 21.52 -9.02 -12.91
N GLN A 59 22.71 -8.61 -13.37
CA GLN A 59 23.84 -9.50 -13.59
C GLN A 59 25.07 -8.99 -12.84
N GLY A 60 25.75 -9.88 -12.11
CA GLY A 60 26.95 -9.56 -11.34
C GLY A 60 26.88 -10.03 -9.90
N ASP A 61 28.02 -9.98 -9.22
CA ASP A 61 28.10 -10.26 -7.79
C ASP A 61 27.48 -9.12 -6.97
N VAL A 62 26.97 -9.44 -5.79
CA VAL A 62 26.24 -8.54 -4.90
C VAL A 62 27.10 -7.36 -4.47
N SER A 63 28.39 -7.59 -4.24
CA SER A 63 29.33 -6.53 -3.90
C SER A 63 29.57 -5.58 -5.07
N GLU A 64 29.53 -6.07 -6.31
CA GLU A 64 29.66 -5.26 -7.52
C GLU A 64 28.40 -4.41 -7.78
N GLN A 65 27.22 -4.98 -7.55
CA GLN A 65 25.94 -4.27 -7.62
C GLN A 65 25.87 -3.12 -6.61
N ALA A 66 26.33 -3.35 -5.37
CA ALA A 66 26.42 -2.33 -4.33
C ALA A 66 27.32 -1.16 -4.74
N LEU A 67 28.50 -1.46 -5.31
CA LEU A 67 29.43 -0.45 -5.82
C LEU A 67 28.83 0.39 -6.97
N ILE A 68 27.99 -0.21 -7.80
CA ILE A 68 27.31 0.51 -8.89
C ILE A 68 26.24 1.46 -8.33
N LEU A 69 25.46 1.01 -7.33
CA LEU A 69 24.48 1.86 -6.63
C LEU A 69 25.16 3.05 -5.93
N ASP A 70 26.28 2.81 -5.23
CA ASP A 70 27.05 3.86 -4.56
C ASP A 70 27.50 4.95 -5.53
N LYS A 71 27.97 4.55 -6.73
CA LYS A 71 28.37 5.49 -7.79
C LYS A 71 27.19 6.25 -8.38
N LEU A 72 26.07 5.57 -8.67
CA LEU A 72 24.86 6.16 -9.25
C LEU A 72 24.25 7.24 -8.35
N TYR A 73 24.13 6.95 -7.06
CA TYR A 73 23.53 7.85 -6.09
C TYR A 73 24.55 8.78 -5.41
N LYS A 74 25.82 8.68 -5.79
CA LYS A 74 26.96 9.45 -5.23
C LYS A 74 26.99 9.35 -3.70
N LEU A 75 26.82 8.13 -3.19
CA LEU A 75 26.87 7.84 -1.77
C LEU A 75 28.34 7.86 -1.31
N GLU A 76 28.60 8.36 -0.11
CA GLU A 76 29.95 8.29 0.46
C GLU A 76 30.35 6.83 0.67
N ALA A 77 31.52 6.45 0.16
CA ALA A 77 31.97 5.06 0.10
C ALA A 77 32.06 4.40 1.49
N GLU A 78 32.33 5.20 2.53
CA GLU A 78 32.49 4.77 3.92
C GLU A 78 31.17 4.71 4.71
N LEU A 79 30.04 5.11 4.11
CA LEU A 79 28.76 5.02 4.79
C LEU A 79 28.38 3.54 5.03
N PRO A 80 27.88 3.20 6.24
CA PRO A 80 27.27 1.90 6.48
C PRO A 80 26.15 1.62 5.46
N GLU A 81 25.94 0.36 5.08
CA GLU A 81 24.88 -0.04 4.12
C GLU A 81 23.51 0.54 4.49
N ILE A 82 23.21 0.60 5.79
CA ILE A 82 21.99 1.19 6.35
C ILE A 82 21.89 2.68 6.00
N GLU A 83 22.98 3.43 6.11
CA GLU A 83 23.01 4.86 5.77
C GLU A 83 22.96 5.09 4.27
N LYS A 84 23.55 4.19 3.48
CA LYS A 84 23.46 4.19 2.01
C LYS A 84 22.03 3.95 1.54
N VAL A 85 21.34 2.94 2.06
CA VAL A 85 19.92 2.68 1.76
C VAL A 85 19.06 3.87 2.17
N ASN A 86 19.24 4.39 3.39
CA ASN A 86 18.52 5.57 3.85
C ASN A 86 18.78 6.78 2.98
N ALA A 87 20.01 6.97 2.50
CA ALA A 87 20.37 8.05 1.60
C ALA A 87 19.74 7.86 0.21
N ILE A 88 19.71 6.63 -0.33
CA ILE A 88 19.01 6.30 -1.59
C ILE A 88 17.52 6.62 -1.44
N PHE A 89 16.85 6.10 -0.41
CA PHE A 89 15.43 6.39 -0.16
C PHE A 89 15.19 7.88 0.07
N LYS A 90 15.96 8.55 0.96
CA LYS A 90 15.86 10.00 1.16
C LYS A 90 16.08 10.77 -0.13
N ARG A 91 16.99 10.34 -1.01
CA ARG A 91 17.24 11.00 -2.30
C ARG A 91 16.06 10.79 -3.25
N ILE A 92 15.52 9.59 -3.33
CA ILE A 92 14.31 9.26 -4.12
C ILE A 92 13.13 10.11 -3.63
N PHE A 93 12.89 10.13 -2.32
CA PHE A 93 11.81 10.91 -1.71
C PHE A 93 12.05 12.43 -1.77
N SER A 94 13.30 12.90 -1.63
CA SER A 94 13.65 14.32 -1.71
C SER A 94 13.59 14.85 -3.14
N LEU A 95 14.04 14.07 -4.12
CA LEU A 95 13.86 14.38 -5.54
C LEU A 95 12.37 14.43 -5.86
N GLY A 96 11.63 13.45 -5.39
CA GLY A 96 10.19 13.41 -5.47
C GLY A 96 9.49 14.65 -4.87
N LYS A 97 9.90 15.08 -3.67
CA LYS A 97 9.38 16.27 -3.00
C LYS A 97 9.77 17.58 -3.70
N SER A 98 11.01 17.67 -4.20
CA SER A 98 11.51 18.87 -4.91
C SER A 98 10.84 19.11 -6.27
N LEU A 99 10.19 18.07 -6.81
CA LEU A 99 9.43 18.12 -8.06
C LEU A 99 7.92 18.38 -7.82
N SER A 100 7.47 18.45 -6.56
CA SER A 100 6.08 18.77 -6.19
C SER A 100 5.96 20.24 -5.80
N PRO A 101 5.05 21.03 -6.41
CA PRO A 101 4.67 22.32 -5.87
C PRO A 101 3.97 22.14 -4.52
N VAL A 102 4.21 23.06 -3.59
CA VAL A 102 3.88 22.97 -2.15
C VAL A 102 2.39 23.20 -1.85
N GLU A 103 1.58 23.58 -2.83
CA GLU A 103 0.19 23.95 -2.61
C GLU A 103 -0.65 23.25 -3.68
N LEU A 104 -1.58 22.38 -3.25
CA LEU A 104 -2.89 22.16 -3.87
C LEU A 104 -3.61 21.04 -3.10
N GLU A 105 -4.30 21.48 -2.04
CA GLU A 105 -5.46 20.81 -1.48
C GLU A 105 -6.52 20.58 -2.57
N PHE A 106 -7.03 19.36 -2.65
CA PHE A 106 -8.43 19.02 -2.95
C PHE A 106 -9.24 20.04 -3.79
N GLN A 107 -8.99 20.15 -5.09
CA GLN A 107 -10.03 20.51 -6.07
C GLN A 107 -9.73 19.83 -7.42
N TRP A 108 -10.55 18.85 -7.79
CA TRP A 108 -10.45 18.19 -9.10
C TRP A 108 -10.98 19.12 -10.21
N LYS A 109 -10.19 19.39 -11.26
CA LYS A 109 -10.64 19.57 -12.65
C LYS A 109 -9.47 19.69 -13.65
N THR A 110 -9.35 18.64 -14.47
CA THR A 110 -8.85 18.57 -15.87
C THR A 110 -7.42 18.99 -16.27
N ALA A 111 -6.88 18.12 -17.13
CA ALA A 111 -5.88 18.29 -18.20
C ALA A 111 -4.38 18.25 -17.84
N GLU A 112 -3.83 17.04 -18.03
CA GLU A 112 -2.52 16.70 -18.59
C GLU A 112 -1.23 17.39 -18.10
N LYS A 113 -0.35 16.50 -17.60
CA LYS A 113 1.13 16.55 -17.66
C LYS A 113 1.84 17.59 -16.80
N ARG A 114 2.37 17.14 -15.65
CA ARG A 114 3.83 16.87 -15.45
C ARG A 114 4.17 16.68 -13.96
N TYR A 115 4.78 15.51 -13.69
CA TYR A 115 5.66 15.16 -12.57
C TYR A 115 5.12 15.26 -11.13
N PHE A 116 4.94 14.07 -10.52
CA PHE A 116 4.82 13.77 -9.09
C PHE A 116 4.00 14.76 -8.23
N THR A 117 2.69 14.81 -8.45
CA THR A 117 1.73 15.41 -7.51
C THR A 117 1.49 14.48 -6.30
N PHE A 118 0.95 14.99 -5.18
CA PHE A 118 0.42 14.17 -4.07
C PHE A 118 -0.51 13.05 -4.57
N SER A 119 -1.25 13.30 -5.65
CA SER A 119 -2.07 12.30 -6.33
C SER A 119 -1.24 11.14 -6.90
N ASN A 120 -0.08 11.40 -7.50
CA ASN A 120 0.82 10.34 -7.97
C ASN A 120 1.39 9.54 -6.79
N TYR A 121 1.79 10.20 -5.69
CA TYR A 121 2.24 9.53 -4.46
C TYR A 121 1.18 8.64 -3.83
N SER A 122 -0.05 9.16 -3.73
CA SER A 122 -1.19 8.40 -3.25
C SER A 122 -1.46 7.21 -4.16
N LEU A 123 -1.28 7.37 -5.48
CA LEU A 123 -1.40 6.29 -6.46
C LEU A 123 -0.37 5.18 -6.20
N TYR A 124 0.88 5.52 -5.88
CA TYR A 124 1.91 4.53 -5.53
C TYR A 124 1.52 3.70 -4.32
N PHE A 125 1.14 4.36 -3.22
CA PHE A 125 0.73 3.66 -2.01
C PHE A 125 -0.49 2.78 -2.29
N VAL A 126 -1.51 3.30 -2.98
CA VAL A 126 -2.68 2.52 -3.36
C VAL A 126 -2.28 1.32 -4.22
N ASN A 127 -1.42 1.50 -5.23
CA ASN A 127 -1.00 0.41 -6.10
C ASN A 127 -0.19 -0.67 -5.36
N ILE A 128 0.62 -0.31 -4.38
CA ILE A 128 1.34 -1.34 -3.61
C ILE A 128 0.40 -2.05 -2.64
N ASN A 129 -0.55 -1.35 -2.01
CA ASN A 129 -1.61 -2.01 -1.25
C ASN A 129 -2.44 -2.94 -2.17
N ARG A 130 -2.68 -2.58 -3.43
CA ARG A 130 -3.25 -3.50 -4.43
C ARG A 130 -2.36 -4.73 -4.65
N LEU A 131 -1.03 -4.59 -4.73
CA LEU A 131 -0.12 -5.74 -4.81
C LEU A 131 -0.18 -6.67 -3.58
N LEU A 132 -0.33 -6.12 -2.38
CA LEU A 132 -0.52 -6.92 -1.17
C LEU A 132 -1.84 -7.68 -1.22
N ILE A 133 -2.92 -7.04 -1.68
CA ILE A 133 -4.23 -7.69 -1.87
C ILE A 133 -4.15 -8.75 -2.96
N TRP A 134 -3.44 -8.50 -4.06
CA TRP A 134 -3.21 -9.48 -5.14
C TRP A 134 -2.65 -10.81 -4.62
N LYS A 135 -1.76 -10.78 -3.61
CA LYS A 135 -1.21 -12.01 -3.00
C LYS A 135 -2.23 -12.79 -2.16
N LYS A 136 -3.39 -12.21 -1.86
CA LYS A 136 -4.42 -12.77 -0.97
C LYS A 136 -5.69 -13.16 -1.68
N ILE A 137 -5.98 -12.57 -2.84
CA ILE A 137 -7.12 -12.97 -3.68
C ILE A 137 -6.81 -14.26 -4.45
N PRO A 138 -7.82 -15.09 -4.75
CA PRO A 138 -7.63 -16.32 -5.53
C PRO A 138 -6.94 -16.06 -6.87
N GLU A 139 -5.97 -16.89 -7.25
CA GLU A 139 -5.20 -16.78 -8.52
C GLU A 139 -4.45 -15.45 -8.71
N GLY A 140 -4.41 -14.57 -7.71
CA GLY A 140 -3.89 -13.22 -7.88
C GLY A 140 -2.38 -13.15 -8.07
N GLU A 141 -1.62 -13.98 -7.35
CA GLU A 141 -0.17 -14.09 -7.53
C GLU A 141 0.17 -14.72 -8.89
N GLU A 142 -0.58 -15.73 -9.33
CA GLU A 142 -0.42 -16.34 -10.66
C GLU A 142 -0.71 -15.34 -11.77
N TYR A 143 -1.77 -14.54 -11.62
CA TYR A 143 -2.12 -13.47 -12.55
C TYR A 143 -0.99 -12.44 -12.68
N LEU A 144 -0.44 -11.98 -11.55
CA LEU A 144 0.67 -11.03 -11.57
C LEU A 144 1.98 -11.59 -12.16
N ASN A 145 2.16 -12.92 -12.13
CA ASN A 145 3.36 -13.59 -12.61
C ASN A 145 3.33 -13.97 -14.11
N GLN A 146 2.22 -13.71 -14.80
CA GLN A 146 2.13 -13.86 -16.27
C GLN A 146 3.22 -13.02 -16.96
N GLU A 147 3.81 -13.53 -18.05
CA GLU A 147 4.97 -12.87 -18.67
C GLU A 147 4.67 -11.45 -19.15
N GLU A 148 3.44 -11.23 -19.60
CA GLU A 148 2.92 -9.97 -20.07
C GLU A 148 2.66 -8.96 -18.95
N ILE A 149 2.49 -9.43 -17.71
CA ILE A 149 2.10 -8.62 -16.55
C ILE A 149 3.26 -8.39 -15.59
N LYS A 150 4.13 -9.39 -15.38
CA LYS A 150 5.18 -9.36 -14.34
C LYS A 150 6.11 -8.17 -14.44
N TYR A 151 6.38 -7.70 -15.65
CA TYR A 151 7.23 -6.54 -15.92
C TYR A 151 6.48 -5.22 -16.16
N LEU A 152 5.15 -5.21 -16.04
CA LEU A 152 4.39 -3.98 -16.16
C LEU A 152 4.71 -3.02 -15.02
N PRO A 153 4.72 -1.69 -15.29
CA PRO A 153 4.80 -0.69 -14.25
C PRO A 153 3.68 -0.88 -13.22
N LEU A 154 3.99 -0.53 -11.96
CA LEU A 154 3.07 -0.62 -10.84
C LEU A 154 1.70 0.06 -11.11
N GLU A 155 1.69 1.21 -11.78
CA GLU A 155 0.45 1.90 -12.19
C GLU A 155 -0.41 1.01 -13.10
N LYS A 156 0.19 0.37 -14.10
CA LYS A 156 -0.50 -0.53 -15.02
C LYS A 156 -1.02 -1.78 -14.33
N LYS A 157 -0.27 -2.35 -13.39
CA LYS A 157 -0.75 -3.46 -12.54
C LYS A 157 -1.94 -3.02 -11.68
N GLY A 158 -1.93 -1.78 -11.19
CA GLY A 158 -3.03 -1.17 -10.45
C GLY A 158 -4.28 -0.99 -11.30
N GLU A 159 -4.15 -0.55 -12.55
CA GLU A 159 -5.26 -0.47 -13.52
C GLU A 159 -5.89 -1.85 -13.75
N LEU A 160 -5.07 -2.90 -13.89
CA LEU A 160 -5.54 -4.27 -14.08
C LEU A 160 -6.32 -4.84 -12.88
N PHE A 161 -6.09 -4.32 -11.67
CA PHE A 161 -6.76 -4.82 -10.46
C PHE A 161 -8.28 -4.62 -10.53
N ARG A 162 -8.72 -3.48 -11.08
CA ARG A 162 -10.13 -3.17 -11.31
C ARG A 162 -10.76 -4.16 -12.28
N ASP A 163 -10.16 -4.28 -13.48
CA ASP A 163 -10.62 -5.19 -14.52
C ASP A 163 -10.70 -6.64 -14.03
N TRP A 164 -9.76 -7.05 -13.17
CA TRP A 164 -9.76 -8.37 -12.58
C TRP A 164 -10.91 -8.56 -11.59
N ILE A 165 -11.11 -7.60 -10.67
CA ILE A 165 -12.24 -7.64 -9.72
C ILE A 165 -13.57 -7.70 -10.47
N GLU A 166 -13.74 -6.93 -11.55
CA GLU A 166 -14.97 -6.97 -12.36
C GLU A 166 -15.23 -8.36 -12.97
N ARG A 167 -14.19 -9.09 -13.36
CA ARG A 167 -14.31 -10.42 -14.01
C ARG A 167 -14.44 -11.57 -13.02
N HIS A 168 -13.69 -11.51 -11.91
CA HIS A 168 -13.47 -12.63 -10.98
C HIS A 168 -14.03 -12.38 -9.58
N GLY A 169 -14.28 -11.12 -9.22
CA GLY A 169 -14.71 -10.72 -7.87
C GLY A 169 -16.07 -11.29 -7.44
N LYS A 170 -16.90 -11.74 -8.39
CA LYS A 170 -18.17 -12.42 -8.12
C LYS A 170 -18.02 -13.71 -7.31
N ASP A 171 -16.87 -14.37 -7.40
CA ASP A 171 -16.66 -15.65 -6.72
C ASP A 171 -16.10 -15.43 -5.30
N ILE A 172 -15.80 -14.19 -4.91
CA ILE A 172 -15.24 -13.82 -3.61
C ILE A 172 -16.37 -13.48 -2.64
N THR A 173 -16.67 -14.39 -1.71
CA THR A 173 -17.64 -14.18 -0.62
C THR A 173 -16.97 -13.86 0.72
N SER A 174 -15.71 -14.23 0.89
CA SER A 174 -14.92 -13.94 2.08
C SER A 174 -13.51 -13.55 1.66
N LEU A 175 -13.00 -12.47 2.23
CA LEU A 175 -11.64 -11.99 1.97
C LEU A 175 -10.92 -11.73 3.29
N ASP A 176 -9.83 -12.46 3.51
CA ASP A 176 -8.97 -12.32 4.67
C ASP A 176 -7.67 -11.60 4.28
N LEU A 177 -7.53 -10.38 4.79
CA LEU A 177 -6.38 -9.49 4.63
C LEU A 177 -5.70 -9.22 5.98
N THR A 178 -5.82 -10.14 6.93
CA THR A 178 -5.21 -10.02 8.27
C THR A 178 -3.69 -9.97 8.18
N GLU A 179 -3.09 -8.98 8.87
CA GLU A 179 -1.64 -8.87 9.07
C GLU A 179 -0.81 -8.89 7.76
N ILE A 180 -1.28 -8.19 6.73
CA ILE A 180 -0.56 -8.10 5.44
C ILE A 180 0.16 -6.76 5.24
N GLY A 181 0.11 -5.88 6.24
CA GLY A 181 0.78 -4.58 6.22
C GLY A 181 0.03 -3.52 5.39
N LEU A 182 -1.30 -3.60 5.32
CA LEU A 182 -2.08 -2.58 4.63
C LEU A 182 -1.99 -1.24 5.35
N THR A 183 -1.64 -0.22 4.59
CA THR A 183 -1.63 1.19 5.01
C THR A 183 -2.83 1.96 4.47
N SER A 184 -3.41 1.47 3.36
CA SER A 184 -4.68 1.92 2.83
C SER A 184 -5.42 0.75 2.18
N LEU A 185 -6.75 0.80 2.22
CA LEU A 185 -7.60 -0.11 1.49
C LEU A 185 -7.90 0.50 0.11
N SER A 186 -7.74 -0.28 -0.96
CA SER A 186 -7.99 0.19 -2.32
C SER A 186 -9.50 0.40 -2.56
N PRO A 187 -9.90 1.47 -3.27
CA PRO A 187 -11.32 1.72 -3.60
C PRO A 187 -12.00 0.57 -4.34
N GLU A 188 -11.24 -0.20 -5.13
CA GLU A 188 -11.76 -1.35 -5.88
C GLU A 188 -12.34 -2.44 -4.97
N ILE A 189 -12.05 -2.45 -3.65
CA ILE A 189 -12.69 -3.38 -2.72
C ILE A 189 -14.22 -3.28 -2.78
N GLY A 190 -14.76 -2.08 -2.98
CA GLY A 190 -16.20 -1.82 -3.05
C GLY A 190 -16.88 -2.44 -4.27
N GLN A 191 -16.11 -2.99 -5.21
CA GLN A 191 -16.61 -3.62 -6.42
C GLN A 191 -16.80 -5.13 -6.28
N LEU A 192 -16.56 -5.72 -5.11
CA LEU A 192 -16.79 -7.14 -4.86
C LEU A 192 -18.28 -7.40 -4.59
N PRO A 193 -19.05 -7.89 -5.58
CA PRO A 193 -20.51 -7.82 -5.55
C PRO A 193 -21.13 -8.79 -4.56
N HIS A 194 -20.41 -9.83 -4.12
CA HIS A 194 -20.90 -10.90 -3.26
C HIS A 194 -20.11 -11.06 -1.96
N LEU A 195 -19.25 -10.09 -1.63
CA LEU A 195 -18.46 -10.14 -0.40
C LEU A 195 -19.37 -10.03 0.83
N GLN A 196 -19.25 -11.02 1.72
CA GLN A 196 -20.00 -11.13 2.97
C GLN A 196 -19.11 -10.93 4.19
N THR A 197 -17.85 -11.35 4.11
CA THR A 197 -16.88 -11.20 5.20
C THR A 197 -15.62 -10.52 4.69
N LEU A 198 -15.24 -9.42 5.33
CA LEU A 198 -13.98 -8.73 5.09
C LEU A 198 -13.20 -8.64 6.41
N ASN A 199 -12.08 -9.36 6.49
CA ASN A 199 -11.17 -9.27 7.63
C ASN A 199 -9.94 -8.42 7.27
N LEU A 200 -9.75 -7.33 8.00
CA LEU A 200 -8.65 -6.37 7.86
C LEU A 200 -7.89 -6.20 9.19
N GLU A 201 -8.03 -7.17 10.10
CA GLU A 201 -7.39 -7.16 11.41
C GLU A 201 -5.85 -7.02 11.31
N ASN A 202 -5.23 -6.38 12.31
CA ASN A 202 -3.78 -6.29 12.46
C ASN A 202 -3.06 -5.61 11.27
N ASN A 203 -3.67 -4.55 10.73
CA ASN A 203 -3.06 -3.71 9.68
C ASN A 203 -2.72 -2.30 10.21
N GLN A 204 -2.31 -1.39 9.34
CA GLN A 204 -2.00 0.01 9.70
C GLN A 204 -2.94 1.00 8.98
N LEU A 205 -4.21 0.61 8.78
CA LEU A 205 -5.21 1.48 8.17
C LEU A 205 -5.47 2.69 9.07
N THR A 206 -5.44 3.88 8.48
CA THR A 206 -5.74 5.14 9.19
C THR A 206 -7.11 5.73 8.84
N PHE A 207 -7.65 5.31 7.69
CA PHE A 207 -8.98 5.61 7.19
C PHE A 207 -9.46 4.47 6.27
N LEU A 208 -10.75 4.45 5.95
CA LEU A 208 -11.33 3.60 4.91
C LEU A 208 -11.77 4.44 3.71
N PRO A 209 -11.70 3.91 2.48
CA PRO A 209 -12.30 4.54 1.30
C PRO A 209 -13.83 4.61 1.46
N ALA A 210 -14.46 5.63 0.87
CA ALA A 210 -15.92 5.78 0.85
C ALA A 210 -16.60 4.59 0.15
N GLU A 211 -15.91 3.98 -0.81
CA GLU A 211 -16.32 2.80 -1.55
C GLU A 211 -16.56 1.57 -0.65
N ILE A 212 -16.14 1.58 0.62
CA ILE A 212 -16.54 0.53 1.57
C ILE A 212 -18.06 0.37 1.63
N GLY A 213 -18.81 1.47 1.53
CA GLY A 213 -20.28 1.48 1.53
C GLY A 213 -20.91 0.81 0.31
N GLN A 214 -20.13 0.48 -0.72
CA GLN A 214 -20.60 -0.13 -1.96
C GLN A 214 -20.68 -1.66 -1.90
N LEU A 215 -20.40 -2.29 -0.75
CA LEU A 215 -20.47 -3.74 -0.56
C LEU A 215 -21.89 -4.18 -0.16
N PRO A 216 -22.76 -4.59 -1.09
CA PRO A 216 -24.20 -4.71 -0.84
C PRO A 216 -24.57 -5.88 0.09
N HIS A 217 -23.66 -6.84 0.27
CA HIS A 217 -23.89 -8.07 1.02
C HIS A 217 -22.96 -8.24 2.21
N LEU A 218 -22.16 -7.22 2.58
CA LEU A 218 -21.22 -7.34 3.68
C LEU A 218 -21.98 -7.51 5.01
N GLN A 219 -21.67 -8.60 5.71
CA GLN A 219 -22.26 -8.97 7.00
C GLN A 219 -21.24 -8.79 8.13
N THR A 220 -19.97 -9.10 7.87
CA THR A 220 -18.89 -9.03 8.86
C THR A 220 -17.80 -8.12 8.33
N LEU A 221 -17.48 -7.08 9.09
CA LEU A 221 -16.33 -6.21 8.86
C LEU A 221 -15.45 -6.20 10.12
N ASN A 222 -14.29 -6.86 10.02
CA ASN A 222 -13.31 -6.86 11.10
C ASN A 222 -12.17 -5.88 10.78
N LEU A 223 -12.03 -4.86 11.63
CA LEU A 223 -11.03 -3.79 11.54
C LEU A 223 -10.21 -3.68 12.84
N GLU A 224 -10.23 -4.71 13.68
CA GLU A 224 -9.50 -4.71 14.96
C GLU A 224 -8.00 -4.47 14.74
N ASN A 225 -7.34 -3.86 15.73
CA ASN A 225 -5.89 -3.63 15.72
C ASN A 225 -5.40 -2.84 14.49
N ASN A 226 -6.03 -1.70 14.23
CA ASN A 226 -5.63 -0.76 13.18
C ASN A 226 -5.32 0.63 13.79
N GLN A 227 -5.18 1.65 12.95
CA GLN A 227 -4.89 3.04 13.37
C GLN A 227 -6.00 4.01 12.92
N LEU A 228 -7.24 3.50 12.77
CA LEU A 228 -8.35 4.29 12.25
C LEU A 228 -8.65 5.47 13.17
N THR A 229 -8.65 6.67 12.59
CA THR A 229 -8.94 7.92 13.31
C THR A 229 -10.39 8.39 13.13
N PHE A 230 -11.02 7.96 12.05
CA PHE A 230 -12.43 8.16 11.75
C PHE A 230 -12.95 7.02 10.84
N LEU A 231 -14.27 6.91 10.73
CA LEU A 231 -14.94 6.07 9.74
C LEU A 231 -15.68 6.96 8.73
N PRO A 232 -15.73 6.59 7.44
CA PRO A 232 -16.53 7.30 6.43
C PRO A 232 -18.03 7.19 6.76
N ALA A 233 -18.81 8.21 6.39
CA ALA A 233 -20.28 8.19 6.57
C ALA A 233 -20.94 7.06 5.77
N GLU A 234 -20.32 6.67 4.66
CA GLU A 234 -20.71 5.58 3.78
C GLU A 234 -20.75 4.21 4.49
N ILE A 235 -20.17 4.08 5.69
CA ILE A 235 -20.35 2.87 6.50
C ILE A 235 -21.83 2.56 6.75
N GLY A 236 -22.71 3.58 6.82
CA GLY A 236 -24.16 3.39 6.97
C GLY A 236 -24.85 2.83 5.73
N GLN A 237 -24.17 2.72 4.59
CA GLN A 237 -24.68 2.10 3.36
C GLN A 237 -24.53 0.57 3.39
N LEU A 238 -23.82 0.01 4.37
CA LEU A 238 -23.66 -1.43 4.54
C LEU A 238 -24.92 -2.07 5.12
N PHE A 239 -26.00 -2.08 4.34
CA PHE A 239 -27.34 -2.47 4.82
C PHE A 239 -27.42 -3.87 5.45
N GLN A 240 -26.56 -4.81 5.05
CA GLN A 240 -26.54 -6.18 5.55
C GLN A 240 -25.56 -6.40 6.72
N LEU A 241 -24.87 -5.34 7.19
CA LEU A 241 -23.84 -5.47 8.21
C LEU A 241 -24.45 -5.89 9.55
N GLN A 242 -23.90 -6.95 10.11
CA GLN A 242 -24.31 -7.55 11.38
C GLN A 242 -23.23 -7.42 12.45
N TRP A 243 -21.96 -7.58 12.06
CA TRP A 243 -20.81 -7.52 12.97
C TRP A 243 -19.80 -6.50 12.48
N LEU A 244 -19.58 -5.47 13.29
CA LEU A 244 -18.56 -4.44 13.08
C LEU A 244 -17.58 -4.45 14.26
N HIS A 245 -16.36 -4.90 14.00
CA HIS A 245 -15.30 -4.96 14.99
C HIS A 245 -14.28 -3.86 14.77
N LEU A 246 -14.11 -2.97 15.76
CA LEU A 246 -13.27 -1.78 15.67
C LEU A 246 -12.28 -1.65 16.84
N ASN A 247 -12.09 -2.72 17.61
CA ASN A 247 -11.24 -2.71 18.79
C ASN A 247 -9.83 -2.24 18.48
N ASN A 248 -9.16 -1.63 19.47
CA ASN A 248 -7.77 -1.21 19.37
C ASN A 248 -7.51 -0.33 18.13
N ASN A 249 -8.34 0.72 17.97
CA ASN A 249 -8.16 1.78 16.97
C ASN A 249 -7.95 3.14 17.66
N GLN A 250 -7.92 4.24 16.89
CA GLN A 250 -7.75 5.61 17.40
C GLN A 250 -9.01 6.46 17.19
N LEU A 251 -10.18 5.80 17.15
CA LEU A 251 -11.47 6.45 16.92
C LEU A 251 -11.85 7.29 18.15
N THR A 252 -12.15 8.56 17.92
CA THR A 252 -12.68 9.46 18.96
C THR A 252 -14.17 9.73 18.80
N THR A 253 -14.70 9.51 17.59
CA THR A 253 -16.10 9.65 17.24
C THR A 253 -16.51 8.57 16.25
N LEU A 254 -17.82 8.35 16.14
CA LEU A 254 -18.44 7.50 15.13
C LEU A 254 -19.36 8.35 14.25
N PRO A 255 -19.45 8.07 12.93
CA PRO A 255 -20.44 8.71 12.07
C PRO A 255 -21.86 8.37 12.53
N ALA A 256 -22.78 9.33 12.44
CA ALA A 256 -24.17 9.16 12.88
C ALA A 256 -24.90 8.07 12.09
N GLU A 257 -24.43 7.81 10.86
CA GLU A 257 -24.89 6.81 9.92
C GLU A 257 -24.76 5.37 10.45
N ILE A 258 -23.87 5.09 11.41
CA ILE A 258 -23.83 3.78 12.09
C ILE A 258 -25.16 3.48 12.79
N GLY A 259 -25.84 4.50 13.33
CA GLY A 259 -27.16 4.37 13.93
C GLY A 259 -28.27 4.03 12.94
N GLN A 260 -27.99 4.07 11.62
CA GLN A 260 -28.95 3.76 10.55
C GLN A 260 -28.83 2.32 10.04
N LEU A 261 -27.85 1.55 10.52
CA LEU A 261 -27.62 0.17 10.09
C LEU A 261 -28.72 -0.76 10.62
N PRO A 262 -29.63 -1.28 9.76
CA PRO A 262 -30.86 -1.94 10.21
C PRO A 262 -30.63 -3.34 10.77
N HIS A 263 -29.49 -3.96 10.46
CA HIS A 263 -29.16 -5.34 10.81
C HIS A 263 -27.97 -5.47 11.76
N LEU A 264 -27.41 -4.37 12.25
CA LEU A 264 -26.23 -4.39 13.12
C LEU A 264 -26.59 -5.03 14.46
N GLN A 265 -25.92 -6.14 14.78
CA GLN A 265 -26.11 -6.90 16.02
C GLN A 265 -24.97 -6.66 17.01
N THR A 266 -23.76 -6.46 16.51
CA THR A 266 -22.56 -6.27 17.33
C THR A 266 -21.72 -5.13 16.79
N LEU A 267 -21.40 -4.20 17.68
CA LEU A 267 -20.44 -3.12 17.47
C LEU A 267 -19.41 -3.22 18.58
N ASN A 268 -18.19 -3.67 18.27
CA ASN A 268 -17.11 -3.78 19.25
C ASN A 268 -16.16 -2.59 19.16
N LEU A 269 -15.92 -1.91 20.28
CA LEU A 269 -15.16 -0.66 20.41
C LEU A 269 -14.20 -0.70 21.60
N GLU A 270 -13.89 -1.90 22.12
CA GLU A 270 -12.97 -2.08 23.23
C GLU A 270 -11.55 -1.66 22.82
N ASN A 271 -10.88 -0.86 23.67
CA ASN A 271 -9.54 -0.32 23.44
C ASN A 271 -8.57 -0.76 24.53
#